data_AF-A0A8H2JRL6-F1
#
_entry.id   AF-A0A8H2JRL6-F1
#
_cell.length_a   1.000
_cell.length_b   1.000
_cell.length_c   1.000
_cell.angle_alpha   90.00
_cell.angle_beta   90.00
_cell.angle_gamma   90.00
#
_symmetry.space_group_name_H-M   'P 1'
#
loop_
_entity.id
_entity.type
_entity.pdbx_description
1 polymer ?
#
loop_
_entity_poly.entity_id
_entity_poly.type
_entity_poly.pdbx_seq_one_letter_code
_entity_poly.pdbx_strand_id
1 'polypeptide(L)'
;MQNPVTYHTSFDFSLVKKYSFYSSGSPFFDSQNLNHSQRNRIEIAIEKNLNKQGFVYSNIDNTDIIVTYHLVKNNPDEYQAYNKAILFCPHCLKANTWQQDNNQWHAYPGGLIVDLIDPKKHRSVWRSIYPLKYNAKDNSNELNEKIITAVDNMLQQYPKK
;
A
#
# COMPACT_ATOMS: atom_id res chain seq x y z
N MET A 1 -13.86 12.54 0.01
CA MET A 1 -12.68 12.18 -0.80
C MET A 1 -12.80 10.70 -1.09
N GLN A 2 -13.02 10.31 -2.34
CA GLN A 2 -12.92 8.91 -2.73
C GLN A 2 -11.47 8.49 -2.52
N ASN A 3 -11.24 7.45 -1.74
CA ASN A 3 -9.94 6.79 -1.62
C ASN A 3 -9.89 5.76 -2.75
N PRO A 4 -9.22 6.05 -3.89
CA PRO A 4 -9.30 5.17 -5.03
C PRO A 4 -8.50 3.90 -4.75
N VAL A 5 -9.18 2.76 -4.84
CA VAL A 5 -8.59 1.43 -4.75
C VAL A 5 -8.66 0.78 -6.12
N THR A 6 -7.57 0.12 -6.53
CA THR A 6 -7.52 -0.67 -7.75
C THR A 6 -6.89 -2.02 -7.43
N TYR A 7 -7.45 -3.10 -7.98
CA TYR A 7 -7.00 -4.46 -7.66
C TYR A 7 -7.28 -5.44 -8.78
N HIS A 8 -6.44 -6.46 -8.90
CA HIS A 8 -6.48 -7.49 -9.92
C HIS A 8 -7.62 -8.48 -9.62
N THR A 9 -8.70 -8.43 -10.40
CA THR A 9 -9.90 -9.26 -10.21
C THR A 9 -9.68 -10.77 -10.28
N SER A 10 -8.63 -11.22 -10.97
CA SER A 10 -8.30 -12.66 -11.01
C SER A 10 -7.48 -13.14 -9.82
N PHE A 11 -7.05 -12.26 -8.93
CA PHE A 11 -6.33 -12.64 -7.71
C PHE A 11 -7.37 -12.98 -6.64
N ASP A 12 -7.29 -14.17 -6.05
CA ASP A 12 -8.24 -14.62 -5.05
C ASP A 12 -7.85 -14.08 -3.66
N PHE A 13 -8.32 -12.85 -3.37
CA PHE A 13 -8.11 -12.18 -2.10
C PHE A 13 -8.68 -12.95 -0.90
N SER A 14 -9.60 -13.89 -1.12
CA SER A 14 -10.24 -14.63 -0.03
C SER A 14 -9.40 -15.78 0.54
N LEU A 15 -8.36 -16.19 -0.18
CA LEU A 15 -7.44 -17.24 0.25
C LEU A 15 -6.26 -16.69 1.07
N VAL A 16 -6.04 -15.38 1.02
CA VAL A 16 -4.95 -14.72 1.72
C VAL A 16 -5.19 -14.72 3.22
N LYS A 17 -4.21 -15.23 3.97
CA LYS A 17 -4.20 -15.23 5.44
C LYS A 17 -2.91 -14.66 6.01
N LYS A 18 -1.81 -14.82 5.30
CA LYS A 18 -0.49 -14.46 5.75
C LYS A 18 0.06 -13.26 4.99
N TYR A 19 0.64 -12.32 5.72
CA TYR A 19 1.34 -11.19 5.12
C TYR A 19 2.75 -11.04 5.69
N SER A 20 3.56 -10.26 5.00
CA SER A 20 4.90 -9.87 5.42
C SER A 20 5.23 -8.47 4.87
N PHE A 21 6.35 -7.90 5.29
CA PHE A 21 6.95 -6.72 4.69
C PHE A 21 8.28 -7.09 4.02
N TYR A 22 8.74 -6.29 3.06
CA TYR A 22 10.10 -6.42 2.57
C TYR A 22 11.11 -6.09 3.68
N SER A 23 12.18 -6.88 3.76
CA SER A 23 13.29 -6.63 4.68
C SER A 23 14.12 -5.41 4.26
N SER A 24 14.85 -4.86 5.22
CA SER A 24 15.85 -3.82 5.01
C SER A 24 16.92 -4.26 4.00
N GLY A 25 17.37 -3.33 3.15
CA GLY A 25 18.36 -3.60 2.11
C GLY A 25 17.82 -4.25 0.83
N SER A 26 16.50 -4.46 0.73
CA SER A 26 15.88 -4.78 -0.55
C SER A 26 15.77 -3.53 -1.43
N PRO A 27 15.86 -3.65 -2.78
CA PRO A 27 15.62 -2.52 -3.69
C PRO A 27 14.26 -1.84 -3.46
N PHE A 28 13.31 -2.59 -2.91
CA PHE A 28 12.01 -2.10 -2.47
C PHE A 28 12.12 -1.18 -1.27
N PHE A 29 12.78 -1.63 -0.19
CA PHE A 29 12.93 -0.87 1.05
C PHE A 29 13.53 0.52 0.79
N ASP A 30 14.52 0.61 -0.09
CA ASP A 30 15.23 1.86 -0.41
C ASP A 30 14.39 2.81 -1.27
N SER A 31 13.45 2.28 -2.05
CA SER A 31 12.54 3.07 -2.91
C SER A 31 11.39 3.76 -2.17
N GLN A 32 11.21 3.49 -0.87
CA GLN A 32 10.07 3.99 -0.09
C GLN A 32 10.29 5.40 0.47
N ASN A 33 11.53 5.91 0.46
CA ASN A 33 11.94 7.28 0.81
C ASN A 33 11.32 7.85 2.10
N LEU A 34 11.25 6.99 3.12
CA LEU A 34 10.76 7.27 4.47
C LEU A 34 11.91 7.12 5.47
N ASN A 35 11.95 8.01 6.46
CA ASN A 35 12.87 7.80 7.58
C ASN A 35 12.40 6.63 8.46
N HIS A 36 13.31 6.08 9.28
CA HIS A 36 13.02 4.92 10.13
C HIS A 36 11.79 5.11 11.03
N SER A 37 11.55 6.31 11.56
CA SER A 37 10.41 6.56 12.45
C SER A 37 9.08 6.54 11.68
N GLN A 38 9.01 7.18 10.52
CA GLN A 38 7.82 7.19 9.67
C GLN A 38 7.49 5.78 9.17
N ARG A 39 8.52 5.05 8.74
CA ARG A 39 8.43 3.64 8.36
C ARG A 39 7.79 2.80 9.45
N ASN A 40 8.36 2.84 10.64
CA ASN A 40 7.89 2.07 11.78
C ASN A 40 6.43 2.41 12.14
N ARG A 41 6.04 3.70 12.07
CA ARG A 41 4.64 4.10 12.30
C ARG A 41 3.68 3.51 11.27
N ILE A 42 4.07 3.50 9.99
CA ILE A 42 3.26 2.93 8.91
C ILE A 42 3.14 1.41 9.07
N GLU A 43 4.25 0.70 9.30
CA GLU A 43 4.24 -0.76 9.49
C GLU A 43 3.40 -1.16 10.70
N ILE A 44 3.56 -0.48 11.85
CA ILE A 44 2.74 -0.74 13.05
C ILE A 44 1.25 -0.48 12.76
N ALA A 45 0.91 0.57 12.02
CA ALA A 45 -0.48 0.85 11.66
C ALA A 45 -1.06 -0.25 10.76
N ILE A 46 -0.31 -0.69 9.75
CA ILE A 46 -0.69 -1.78 8.85
C ILE A 46 -0.86 -3.07 9.64
N GLU A 47 0.12 -3.43 10.47
CA GLU A 47 0.11 -4.64 11.27
C GLU A 47 -1.09 -4.66 12.22
N LYS A 48 -1.33 -3.57 12.96
CA LYS A 48 -2.50 -3.47 13.84
C LYS A 48 -3.81 -3.63 13.08
N ASN A 49 -3.93 -3.05 11.88
CA ASN A 49 -5.13 -3.17 11.07
C ASN A 49 -5.31 -4.61 10.55
N LEU A 50 -4.29 -5.20 9.93
CA LEU A 50 -4.34 -6.54 9.37
C LEU A 50 -4.58 -7.61 10.46
N ASN A 51 -3.96 -7.46 11.63
CA ASN A 51 -4.18 -8.35 12.77
C ASN A 51 -5.65 -8.28 13.25
N LYS A 52 -6.26 -7.09 13.30
CA LYS A 52 -7.70 -6.93 13.61
C LYS A 52 -8.60 -7.59 12.57
N GLN A 53 -8.15 -7.67 11.32
CA GLN A 53 -8.86 -8.37 10.23
C GLN A 53 -8.56 -9.88 10.20
N GLY A 54 -7.74 -10.41 11.11
CA GLY A 54 -7.44 -11.84 11.23
C GLY A 54 -6.29 -12.34 10.33
N PHE A 55 -5.57 -11.44 9.66
CA PHE A 55 -4.34 -11.81 8.96
C PHE A 55 -3.20 -12.08 9.96
N VAL A 56 -2.25 -12.91 9.55
CA VAL A 56 -1.13 -13.34 10.39
C VAL A 56 0.19 -12.90 9.76
N TYR A 57 1.02 -12.21 10.54
CA TYR A 57 2.38 -11.90 10.11
C TYR A 57 3.22 -13.18 9.97
N SER A 58 4.04 -13.25 8.92
CA SER A 58 4.81 -14.44 8.55
C SER A 58 6.15 -14.06 7.93
N ASN A 59 7.06 -15.02 7.80
CA ASN A 59 8.26 -14.85 6.99
C ASN A 59 7.87 -14.67 5.51
N ILE A 60 8.60 -13.82 4.80
CA ILE A 60 8.40 -13.50 3.38
C ILE A 60 8.37 -14.75 2.49
N ASP A 61 9.13 -15.79 2.83
CA ASP A 61 9.18 -17.06 2.08
C ASP A 61 7.91 -17.92 2.22
N ASN A 62 7.05 -17.63 3.21
CA ASN A 62 5.84 -18.38 3.52
C ASN A 62 4.64 -17.45 3.72
N THR A 63 4.57 -16.42 2.89
CA THR A 63 3.52 -15.40 2.93
C THR A 63 2.59 -15.54 1.73
N ASP A 64 1.34 -15.09 1.87
CA ASP A 64 0.39 -15.07 0.76
C ASP A 64 0.47 -13.73 0.01
N ILE A 65 0.81 -12.65 0.71
CA ILE A 65 1.04 -11.30 0.16
C ILE A 65 2.20 -10.60 0.87
N ILE A 66 2.89 -9.73 0.13
CA ILE A 66 3.87 -8.81 0.72
C ILE A 66 3.28 -7.41 0.69
N VAL A 67 3.26 -6.73 1.83
CA VAL A 67 2.77 -5.35 1.93
C VAL A 67 3.94 -4.39 1.72
N THR A 68 3.72 -3.36 0.92
CA THR A 68 4.69 -2.28 0.69
C THR A 68 3.95 -0.94 0.61
N TYR A 69 4.68 0.15 0.77
CA TYR A 69 4.10 1.48 0.90
C TYR A 69 5.07 2.55 0.40
N HIS A 70 4.53 3.68 -0.05
CA HIS A 70 5.32 4.79 -0.56
C HIS A 70 4.63 6.13 -0.27
N LEU A 71 5.38 7.12 0.21
CA LEU A 71 4.86 8.47 0.43
C LEU A 71 5.18 9.33 -0.78
N VAL A 72 4.14 9.72 -1.53
CA VAL A 72 4.30 10.49 -2.76
C VAL A 72 4.79 11.91 -2.44
N LYS A 73 5.91 12.29 -3.06
CA LYS A 73 6.50 13.64 -3.02
C LYS A 73 6.40 14.31 -4.39
N ASN A 74 6.83 15.57 -4.49
CA ASN A 74 7.00 16.27 -5.77
C ASN A 74 8.24 15.76 -6.54
N ASN A 75 8.36 14.44 -6.70
CA ASN A 75 9.49 13.80 -7.38
C ASN A 75 8.98 12.65 -8.27
N PRO A 76 8.73 12.90 -9.57
CA PRO A 76 8.21 11.89 -10.49
C PRO A 76 9.13 10.68 -10.68
N ASP A 77 10.45 10.88 -10.69
CA ASP A 77 11.44 9.82 -10.93
C ASP A 77 11.43 8.78 -9.81
N GLU A 78 11.32 9.26 -8.57
CA GLU A 78 11.20 8.41 -7.38
C GLU A 78 9.93 7.56 -7.41
N TYR A 79 8.81 8.19 -7.76
CA TYR A 79 7.54 7.49 -7.92
C TYR A 79 7.59 6.46 -9.07
N GLN A 80 8.25 6.78 -10.18
CA GLN A 80 8.47 5.85 -11.29
C GLN A 80 9.37 4.68 -10.86
N ALA A 81 10.43 4.94 -10.10
CA ALA A 81 11.32 3.91 -9.57
C ALA A 81 10.58 2.95 -8.64
N TYR A 82 9.75 3.47 -7.72
CA TYR A 82 8.88 2.65 -6.86
C TYR A 82 7.92 1.77 -7.68
N ASN A 83 7.22 2.35 -8.65
CA ASN A 83 6.31 1.60 -9.52
C ASN A 83 7.02 0.50 -10.31
N LYS A 84 8.23 0.77 -10.81
CA LYS A 84 9.06 -0.21 -11.51
C LYS A 84 9.47 -1.35 -10.58
N ALA A 85 9.89 -1.04 -9.35
CA ALA A 85 10.30 -2.04 -8.37
C ALA A 85 9.17 -3.06 -8.13
N ILE A 86 7.94 -2.59 -7.87
CA ILE A 86 6.80 -3.47 -7.55
C ILE A 86 6.02 -4.00 -8.76
N LEU A 87 6.57 -3.80 -9.96
CA LEU A 87 5.93 -4.11 -11.24
C LEU A 87 4.48 -3.59 -11.32
N PHE A 88 4.24 -2.39 -10.79
CA PHE A 88 2.90 -1.81 -10.79
C PHE A 88 2.41 -1.61 -12.22
N CYS A 89 1.20 -2.08 -12.50
CA CYS A 89 0.61 -2.04 -13.82
C CYS A 89 -0.87 -1.66 -13.72
N PRO A 90 -1.22 -0.37 -13.95
CA PRO A 90 -2.59 0.11 -13.85
C PRO A 90 -3.58 -0.68 -14.71
N HIS A 91 -3.17 -1.06 -15.93
CA HIS A 91 -4.04 -1.80 -16.85
C HIS A 91 -4.17 -3.28 -16.47
N CYS A 92 -3.15 -3.88 -15.86
CA CYS A 92 -3.21 -5.25 -15.35
C CYS A 92 -4.19 -5.36 -14.17
N LEU A 93 -4.23 -4.34 -13.31
CA LEU A 93 -5.18 -4.29 -12.20
C LEU A 93 -6.63 -4.07 -12.66
N LYS A 94 -6.86 -3.53 -13.85
CA LYS A 94 -8.21 -3.29 -14.40
C LYS A 94 -8.76 -4.46 -15.23
N ALA A 95 -8.03 -5.57 -15.36
CA ALA A 95 -8.25 -6.52 -16.44
C ALA A 95 -9.64 -7.20 -16.47
N ASN A 96 -10.44 -7.25 -15.38
CA ASN A 96 -11.83 -7.76 -15.47
C ASN A 96 -12.90 -6.93 -14.73
N THR A 97 -12.65 -5.68 -14.31
CA THR A 97 -13.73 -4.82 -13.81
C THR A 97 -14.35 -4.04 -14.97
N TRP A 98 -15.58 -4.39 -15.33
CA TRP A 98 -16.50 -3.59 -16.16
C TRP A 98 -16.92 -2.27 -15.47
N GLN A 99 -16.03 -1.63 -14.71
CA GLN A 99 -16.22 -0.26 -14.25
C GLN A 99 -15.51 0.68 -15.22
N GLN A 100 -16.28 1.05 -16.24
CA GLN A 100 -15.98 2.05 -17.27
C GLN A 100 -15.83 3.48 -16.74
N ASP A 101 -15.47 3.69 -15.47
CA ASP A 101 -15.07 5.02 -15.02
C ASP A 101 -13.58 5.20 -15.31
N ASN A 102 -13.31 5.90 -16.41
CA ASN A 102 -12.05 6.57 -16.73
C ASN A 102 -11.62 7.62 -15.68
N ASN A 103 -12.15 7.57 -14.45
CA ASN A 103 -11.75 8.42 -13.35
C ASN A 103 -10.40 7.97 -12.79
N GLN A 104 -9.36 8.45 -13.48
CA GLN A 104 -8.29 9.24 -12.87
C GLN A 104 -7.67 8.68 -11.58
N TRP A 105 -7.29 7.40 -11.57
CA TRP A 105 -6.29 6.96 -10.60
C TRP A 105 -4.98 7.72 -10.89
N HIS A 106 -4.63 8.66 -10.02
CA HIS A 106 -3.38 9.42 -10.09
C HIS A 106 -2.78 9.52 -8.69
N ALA A 107 -1.47 9.33 -8.61
CA ALA A 107 -0.73 9.67 -7.40
C ALA A 107 -0.69 11.19 -7.23
N TYR A 108 -0.79 11.64 -5.99
CA TYR A 108 -0.70 13.06 -5.64
C TYR A 108 0.24 13.27 -4.45
N PRO A 109 0.99 14.38 -4.42
CA PRO A 109 1.90 14.70 -3.32
C PRO A 109 1.21 14.70 -1.95
N GLY A 110 1.88 14.14 -0.94
CA GLY A 110 1.32 13.97 0.41
C GLY A 110 0.34 12.79 0.53
N GLY A 111 0.15 12.01 -0.54
CA GLY A 111 -0.57 10.75 -0.52
C GLY A 111 0.32 9.60 -0.04
N LEU A 112 -0.18 8.81 0.91
CA LEU A 112 0.38 7.50 1.26
C LEU A 112 -0.21 6.45 0.32
N ILE A 113 0.65 5.76 -0.41
CA ILE A 113 0.30 4.58 -1.19
C ILE A 113 0.55 3.34 -0.32
N VAL A 114 -0.38 2.38 -0.36
CA VAL A 114 -0.18 1.02 0.11
C VAL A 114 -0.44 0.05 -1.04
N ASP A 115 0.45 -0.91 -1.20
CA ASP A 115 0.42 -1.95 -2.23
C ASP A 115 0.48 -3.34 -1.59
N LEU A 116 -0.26 -4.29 -2.18
CA LEU A 116 -0.15 -5.71 -1.87
C LEU A 116 0.46 -6.43 -3.06
N ILE A 117 1.56 -7.15 -2.83
CA ILE A 117 2.32 -7.85 -3.86
C ILE A 117 2.02 -9.34 -3.77
N ASP A 118 1.71 -9.96 -4.91
CA ASP A 118 1.68 -11.42 -5.04
C ASP A 118 3.12 -11.95 -5.05
N PRO A 119 3.56 -12.73 -4.04
CA PRO A 119 4.94 -13.22 -3.94
C PRO A 119 5.27 -14.22 -5.05
N LYS A 120 4.30 -14.86 -5.71
CA LYS A 120 4.53 -15.79 -6.83
C LYS A 120 4.81 -15.06 -8.14
N LYS A 121 4.15 -13.91 -8.34
CA LYS A 121 4.26 -13.10 -9.57
C LYS A 121 5.16 -11.87 -9.40
N HIS A 122 5.60 -11.60 -8.18
CA HIS A 122 6.38 -10.42 -7.77
C HIS A 122 5.78 -9.10 -8.28
N ARG A 123 4.45 -8.98 -8.24
CA ARG A 123 3.71 -7.86 -8.82
C ARG A 123 2.61 -7.38 -7.87
N SER A 124 2.39 -6.05 -7.85
CA SER A 124 1.23 -5.46 -7.18
C SER A 124 -0.08 -6.00 -7.75
N VAL A 125 -0.91 -6.57 -6.87
CA VAL A 125 -2.27 -7.07 -7.16
C VAL A 125 -3.34 -6.17 -6.55
N TRP A 126 -2.97 -5.25 -5.67
CA TRP A 126 -3.88 -4.28 -5.07
C TRP A 126 -3.11 -3.02 -4.72
N ARG A 127 -3.74 -1.87 -4.91
CA ARG A 127 -3.21 -0.57 -4.52
C ARG A 127 -4.30 0.36 -4.00
N SER A 128 -3.96 1.12 -2.97
CA SER A 128 -4.75 2.24 -2.46
C SER A 128 -3.86 3.47 -2.26
N ILE A 129 -4.45 4.67 -2.30
CA ILE A 129 -3.78 5.93 -1.98
C ILE A 129 -4.68 6.82 -1.11
N TYR A 130 -4.13 7.34 -0.01
CA TYR A 130 -4.87 8.19 0.92
C TYR A 130 -4.09 9.46 1.29
N PRO A 131 -4.72 10.65 1.32
CA PRO A 131 -4.01 11.88 1.67
C PRO A 131 -3.73 11.94 3.17
N LEU A 132 -2.45 12.03 3.57
CA LEU A 132 -2.08 12.15 4.99
C LEU A 132 -2.42 13.52 5.58
N LYS A 133 -2.52 14.56 4.75
CA LYS A 133 -2.87 15.94 5.15
C LYS A 133 -2.02 16.46 6.32
N TYR A 134 -0.70 16.24 6.27
CA TYR A 134 0.22 16.77 7.27
C TYR A 134 0.25 18.30 7.23
N ASN A 135 0.26 18.91 8.41
CA ASN A 135 0.43 20.34 8.61
C ASN A 135 1.74 20.60 9.34
N ALA A 136 2.34 21.77 9.10
CA ALA A 136 3.59 22.17 9.76
C ALA A 136 3.51 22.24 11.30
N LYS A 137 2.30 22.38 11.85
CA LYS A 137 2.04 22.45 13.31
C LYS A 137 1.74 21.09 13.94
N ASP A 138 1.60 20.03 13.14
CA ASP A 138 1.25 18.72 13.67
C ASP A 138 2.39 18.19 14.55
N ASN A 139 2.05 17.71 15.74
CA ASN A 139 2.97 17.03 16.63
C ASN A 139 3.07 15.53 16.28
N SER A 140 3.96 14.81 16.98
CA SER A 140 4.20 13.38 16.71
C SER A 140 2.95 12.50 16.85
N ASN A 141 2.03 12.82 17.77
CA ASN A 141 0.81 12.03 17.96
C ASN A 141 -0.18 12.28 16.82
N GLU A 142 -0.38 13.54 16.43
CA GLU A 142 -1.28 13.91 15.33
C GLU A 142 -0.82 13.29 14.00
N LEU A 143 0.49 13.30 13.72
CA LEU A 143 1.06 12.63 12.55
C LEU A 143 0.78 11.12 12.59
N ASN A 144 0.90 10.49 13.75
CA ASN A 144 0.65 9.06 13.92
C ASN A 144 -0.84 8.70 13.75
N GLU A 145 -1.74 9.50 14.30
CA GLU A 145 -3.20 9.33 14.12
C GLU A 145 -3.61 9.46 12.66
N LYS A 146 -3.00 10.38 11.91
CA LYS A 146 -3.23 10.53 10.47
C LYS A 146 -2.79 9.29 9.68
N ILE A 147 -1.64 8.69 10.03
CA ILE A 147 -1.19 7.42 9.43
C ILE A 147 -2.17 6.30 9.75
N ILE A 148 -2.55 6.12 11.03
CA ILE A 148 -3.50 5.08 11.44
C ILE A 148 -4.82 5.23 10.69
N THR A 149 -5.36 6.46 10.67
CA THR A 149 -6.60 6.77 9.96
C THR A 149 -6.49 6.44 8.48
N ALA A 150 -5.39 6.83 7.82
CA ALA A 150 -5.16 6.55 6.41
C ALA A 150 -5.12 5.04 6.16
N VAL A 151 -4.31 4.30 6.91
CA VAL A 151 -4.16 2.85 6.77
C VAL A 151 -5.48 2.13 7.02
N ASP A 152 -6.23 2.52 8.05
CA ASP A 152 -7.54 1.95 8.35
C ASP A 152 -8.51 2.15 7.18
N ASN A 153 -8.59 3.37 6.62
CA ASN A 153 -9.45 3.67 5.47
C ASN A 153 -9.01 2.95 4.19
N MET A 154 -7.71 2.72 3.99
CA MET A 154 -7.20 1.98 2.84
C MET A 154 -7.49 0.49 2.96
N LEU A 155 -7.14 -0.14 4.08
CA LEU A 155 -7.24 -1.60 4.25
C LEU A 155 -8.67 -2.08 4.55
N GLN A 156 -9.59 -1.19 4.96
CA GLN A 156 -11.03 -1.51 4.99
C GLN A 156 -11.59 -1.85 3.60
N GLN A 157 -10.97 -1.35 2.53
CA GLN A 157 -11.34 -1.61 1.15
C GLN A 157 -10.60 -2.81 0.54
N TYR A 158 -9.96 -3.63 1.39
CA TYR A 158 -9.48 -4.94 0.97
C TYR A 158 -10.67 -5.73 0.38
N PRO A 159 -10.57 -6.31 -0.84
CA PRO A 159 -11.67 -7.01 -1.45
C PRO A 159 -12.11 -8.19 -0.60
N LYS A 160 -13.31 -8.09 -0.02
CA LYS A 160 -14.01 -9.19 0.65
C LYS A 160 -14.91 -9.87 -0.37
N LYS A 161 -15.18 -11.16 -0.17
CA LYS A 161 -16.19 -11.88 -0.94
C LYS A 161 -17.53 -11.16 -0.89
#